data_AF-A0A6N2L480-F1
#
_entry.id   AF-A0A6N2L480-F1
#
_cell.length_a   1.000
_cell.length_b   1.000
_cell.length_c   1.000
_cell.angle_alpha   90.00
_cell.angle_beta   90.00
_cell.angle_gamma   90.00
#
_symmetry.space_group_name_H-M   'P 1'
#
loop_
_entity.id
_entity.type
_entity.pdbx_description
1 polymer ?
#
loop_
_entity_poly.entity_id
_entity_poly.type
_entity_poly.pdbx_seq_one_letter_code
_entity_poly.pdbx_strand_id
1 'polypeptide(L)'
;MCSDPSRSTLRDEVDKTTYGAFIDIDPRRENISLRSLIDHSIIESFGGEGRTCITNRVYPKLAIQEEAHLFIFNNGTLSVTISSLNAWSMNKAQINYKENFIYKASH
;
A
#
# COMPACT_ATOMS: atom_id res chain seq x y z
N MET A 1 -8.02 -0.92 -10.70
CA MET A 1 -6.81 -0.73 -9.86
C MET A 1 -6.00 -2.00 -9.88
N CYS A 2 -4.67 -1.87 -9.98
CA CYS A 2 -3.76 -3.00 -9.94
C CYS A 2 -2.68 -2.75 -8.88
N SER A 3 -2.22 -3.81 -8.24
CA SER A 3 -1.04 -3.84 -7.39
C SER A 3 -0.12 -4.92 -7.94
N ASP A 4 0.96 -4.50 -8.60
CA ASP A 4 1.93 -5.38 -9.25
C ASP A 4 3.25 -5.42 -8.46
N PRO A 5 3.49 -6.46 -7.63
CA PRO A 5 4.74 -6.65 -6.91
C PRO A 5 5.75 -7.53 -7.68
N SER A 6 5.59 -7.77 -8.98
CA SER A 6 6.52 -8.60 -9.78
C SER A 6 7.98 -8.19 -9.64
N ARG A 7 8.23 -6.89 -9.47
CA ARG A 7 9.56 -6.29 -9.24
C ARG A 7 9.77 -5.77 -7.82
N SER A 8 8.95 -6.21 -6.86
CA SER A 8 8.98 -5.74 -5.46
C SER A 8 10.25 -6.15 -4.71
N THR A 9 10.94 -7.22 -5.14
CA THR A 9 12.17 -7.67 -4.49
C THR A 9 13.09 -8.45 -5.43
N LEU A 10 14.39 -8.32 -5.18
CA LEU A 10 15.46 -9.13 -5.79
C LEU A 10 15.65 -10.48 -5.09
N ARG A 11 14.88 -10.76 -4.04
CA ARG A 11 14.90 -12.07 -3.37
C ARG A 11 14.12 -13.08 -4.22
N ASP A 12 14.66 -14.29 -4.29
CA ASP A 12 13.96 -15.47 -4.78
C ASP A 12 12.99 -15.99 -3.71
N GLU A 13 12.05 -16.85 -4.12
CA GLU A 13 11.11 -17.55 -3.21
C GLU A 13 10.21 -16.63 -2.36
N VAL A 14 10.03 -15.37 -2.76
CA VAL A 14 9.03 -14.46 -2.20
C VAL A 14 7.82 -14.43 -3.12
N ASP A 15 6.61 -14.52 -2.55
CA ASP A 15 5.37 -14.35 -3.29
C ASP A 15 5.29 -12.95 -3.90
N LYS A 16 5.04 -12.90 -5.21
CA LYS A 16 4.93 -11.68 -6.03
C LYS A 16 3.62 -11.69 -6.83
N THR A 17 2.60 -12.37 -6.31
CA THR A 17 1.28 -12.43 -6.93
C THR A 17 0.74 -11.02 -7.15
N THR A 18 0.28 -10.76 -8.38
CA THR A 18 -0.35 -9.50 -8.74
C THR A 18 -1.81 -9.54 -8.35
N TYR A 19 -2.28 -8.45 -7.75
CA TYR A 19 -3.68 -8.28 -7.36
C TYR A 19 -4.31 -7.19 -8.21
N GLY A 20 -5.61 -7.34 -8.50
CA GLY A 20 -6.35 -6.36 -9.28
C GLY A 20 -7.84 -6.41 -8.97
N ALA A 21 -8.49 -5.27 -9.12
CA ALA A 21 -9.93 -5.13 -8.96
C ALA A 21 -10.45 -3.94 -9.79
N PHE A 22 -11.67 -4.05 -10.28
CA PHE A 22 -12.37 -2.94 -10.92
C PHE A 22 -12.81 -1.91 -9.87
N ILE A 23 -12.74 -0.63 -10.23
CA ILE A 23 -13.27 0.47 -9.42
C ILE A 23 -14.57 0.91 -10.08
N ASP A 24 -15.66 0.95 -9.32
CA ASP A 24 -16.95 1.47 -9.77
C ASP A 24 -16.96 3.00 -9.70
N ILE A 25 -16.51 3.68 -10.77
CA ILE A 25 -16.51 5.14 -10.94
C ILE A 25 -16.83 5.50 -12.41
N ASP A 26 -17.44 6.66 -12.69
CA ASP A 26 -17.56 7.17 -14.07
C ASP A 26 -16.37 8.09 -14.40
N PRO A 27 -15.37 7.65 -15.18
CA PRO A 27 -14.16 8.42 -15.47
C PRO A 27 -14.41 9.66 -16.33
N ARG A 28 -15.62 9.86 -16.85
CA ARG A 28 -15.99 11.08 -17.60
C ARG A 28 -16.50 12.19 -16.69
N ARG A 29 -16.83 11.87 -15.44
CA ARG A 29 -17.46 12.76 -14.46
C ARG A 29 -16.63 12.93 -13.20
N GLU A 30 -15.87 11.91 -12.83
CA GLU A 30 -15.09 11.84 -11.60
C GLU A 30 -13.60 11.64 -11.92
N ASN A 31 -12.73 12.28 -11.13
CA ASN A 31 -11.30 12.00 -11.16
C ASN A 31 -11.02 10.65 -10.49
N ILE A 32 -10.03 9.92 -11.00
CA ILE A 32 -9.56 8.68 -10.37
C ILE A 32 -8.67 9.05 -9.18
N SER A 33 -9.15 8.77 -7.96
CA SER A 33 -8.38 8.97 -6.74
C SER A 33 -7.66 7.69 -6.30
N LEU A 34 -6.47 7.86 -5.72
CA LEU A 34 -5.68 6.78 -5.13
C LEU A 34 -5.01 7.28 -3.84
N ARG A 35 -5.18 6.52 -2.76
CA ARG A 35 -4.42 6.69 -1.51
C ARG A 35 -3.67 5.40 -1.23
N SER A 36 -2.39 5.50 -0.89
CA SER A 36 -1.60 4.34 -0.44
C SER A 36 -1.00 4.62 0.94
N LEU A 37 -1.21 3.71 1.89
CA LEU A 37 -0.45 3.65 3.13
C LEU A 37 0.74 2.72 2.90
N ILE A 38 1.94 3.21 3.18
CA ILE A 38 3.19 2.46 2.99
C ILE A 38 3.84 2.34 4.36
N ASP A 39 3.95 1.11 4.87
CA ASP A 39 4.60 0.81 6.15
C ASP A 39 5.56 -0.38 5.97
N HIS A 40 6.80 -0.06 5.63
CA HIS A 40 7.89 -1.02 5.43
C HIS A 40 7.53 -2.19 4.48
N SER A 41 6.98 -3.28 5.01
CA SER A 41 6.66 -4.51 4.28
C SER A 41 5.18 -4.67 3.91
N ILE A 42 4.34 -3.67 4.19
CA ILE A 42 2.92 -3.66 3.83
C ILE A 42 2.58 -2.37 3.08
N ILE A 43 1.76 -2.53 2.04
CA ILE A 43 1.19 -1.41 1.28
C ILE A 43 -0.32 -1.64 1.21
N GLU A 44 -1.10 -0.64 1.64
CA GLU A 44 -2.56 -0.66 1.54
C GLU A 44 -3.01 0.44 0.59
N SER A 45 -3.56 0.05 -0.55
CA SER A 45 -4.02 0.96 -1.61
C SER A 45 -5.54 1.04 -1.66
N PHE A 46 -6.06 2.26 -1.68
CA PHE A 46 -7.47 2.61 -1.69
C PHE A 46 -7.76 3.44 -2.95
N GLY A 47 -8.46 2.84 -3.91
CA GLY A 47 -8.84 3.46 -5.17
C GLY A 47 -10.28 3.96 -5.15
N GLY A 48 -10.55 5.07 -5.86
CA GLY A 48 -11.90 5.65 -5.96
C GLY A 48 -12.50 5.95 -4.60
N GLU A 49 -11.74 6.64 -3.75
CA GLU A 49 -12.15 7.02 -2.38
C GLU A 49 -12.46 5.82 -1.47
N GLY A 50 -11.84 4.66 -1.74
CA GLY A 50 -12.03 3.45 -0.94
C GLY A 50 -13.10 2.49 -1.47
N ARG A 51 -13.69 2.75 -2.65
CA ARG A 51 -14.56 1.78 -3.35
C ARG A 51 -13.82 0.48 -3.69
N THR A 52 -12.50 0.54 -3.82
CA THR A 52 -11.65 -0.65 -3.99
C THR A 52 -10.44 -0.56 -3.09
N CYS A 53 -10.16 -1.65 -2.37
CA CYS A 53 -8.99 -1.77 -1.50
C CYS A 53 -8.13 -2.96 -1.94
N ILE A 54 -6.82 -2.78 -1.99
CA ILE A 54 -5.86 -3.86 -2.20
C ILE A 54 -4.75 -3.72 -1.16
N THR A 55 -4.57 -4.75 -0.34
CA THR A 55 -3.46 -4.84 0.62
C THR A 55 -2.44 -5.81 0.07
N ASN A 56 -1.17 -5.39 0.07
CA ASN A 56 -0.07 -6.20 -0.45
C ASN A 56 1.09 -6.28 0.54
N ARG A 57 1.77 -7.43 0.56
CA ARG A 57 3.00 -7.63 1.35
C ARG A 57 4.19 -7.66 0.40
N VAL A 58 5.21 -6.86 0.70
CA VAL A 58 6.44 -6.76 -0.11
C VAL A 58 7.67 -6.84 0.78
N TYR A 59 8.74 -7.45 0.27
CA TYR A 59 9.97 -7.68 1.03
C TYR A 59 11.21 -7.25 0.23
N PRO A 60 11.37 -5.95 -0.07
CA PRO A 60 12.45 -5.45 -0.91
C PRO A 60 13.83 -5.75 -0.32
N LYS A 61 14.83 -5.90 -1.19
CA LYS A 61 16.24 -6.08 -0.80
C LYS A 61 16.98 -4.76 -0.64
N LEU A 62 16.63 -3.75 -1.45
CA LEU A 62 17.34 -2.47 -1.55
C LEU A 62 16.53 -1.31 -0.98
N ALA A 63 15.26 -1.19 -1.36
CA ALA A 63 14.37 -0.11 -0.92
C ALA A 63 13.89 -0.32 0.52
N ILE A 64 14.79 -0.12 1.49
CA ILE A 64 14.54 -0.28 2.92
C ILE A 64 14.91 1.04 3.60
N GLN A 65 14.04 1.54 4.48
CA GLN A 65 14.26 2.77 5.25
C GLN A 65 14.58 3.97 4.33
N GLU A 66 15.75 4.60 4.49
CA GLU A 66 16.14 5.82 3.78
C GLU A 66 16.38 5.61 2.29
N GLU A 67 16.65 4.36 1.88
CA GLU A 67 16.81 3.96 0.46
C GLU A 67 15.46 3.70 -0.23
N ALA A 68 14.34 3.82 0.49
CA ALA A 68 13.02 3.76 -0.09
C ALA A 68 12.66 5.10 -0.75
N HIS A 69 12.32 5.05 -2.03
CA HIS A 69 11.92 6.21 -2.81
C HIS A 69 10.47 6.09 -3.27
N LEU A 70 9.77 7.22 -3.35
CA LEU A 70 8.40 7.31 -3.85
C LEU A 70 8.39 7.96 -5.23
N PHE A 71 7.70 7.32 -6.18
CA PHE A 71 7.58 7.79 -7.55
C PHE A 71 6.13 7.89 -7.97
N ILE A 72 5.88 8.80 -8.91
CA ILE A 72 4.66 8.87 -9.70
C ILE A 72 5.07 8.73 -11.14
N PHE A 73 4.35 7.88 -11.88
CA PHE A 73 4.71 7.57 -13.25
C PHE A 73 3.45 7.43 -14.11
N ASN A 74 3.62 7.66 -15.41
CA ASN A 74 2.64 7.35 -16.44
C ASN A 74 3.36 6.62 -17.57
N ASN A 75 3.08 5.33 -17.72
CA ASN A 75 3.64 4.50 -18.81
C ASN A 75 2.64 4.35 -19.98
N GLY A 76 1.54 5.11 -19.99
CA GLY A 76 0.59 5.14 -21.08
C GLY A 76 1.06 6.00 -22.26
N THR A 77 0.43 5.82 -23.42
CA THR A 77 0.69 6.65 -24.62
C THR A 77 -0.01 8.01 -24.58
N LEU A 78 -1.00 8.16 -23.70
CA LEU A 78 -1.74 9.40 -23.51
C LEU A 78 -1.23 10.13 -22.27
N SER A 79 -1.21 11.46 -22.33
CA SER A 79 -0.90 12.28 -21.16
C SER A 79 -2.02 12.21 -20.14
N VAL A 80 -1.64 12.30 -18.86
CA VAL A 80 -2.56 12.41 -17.73
C VAL A 80 -2.14 13.61 -16.88
N THR A 81 -3.10 14.25 -16.23
CA THR A 81 -2.85 15.38 -15.34
C THR A 81 -3.12 14.98 -13.90
N ILE A 82 -2.18 15.28 -13.01
CA ILE A 82 -2.37 15.11 -11.57
C ILE A 82 -3.01 16.40 -11.05
N SER A 83 -4.30 16.34 -10.71
CA SER A 83 -5.03 17.49 -10.17
C SER A 83 -4.55 17.90 -8.77
N SER A 84 -4.18 16.91 -7.95
CA SER A 84 -3.67 17.12 -6.60
C SER A 84 -2.81 15.93 -6.17
N LEU A 85 -1.81 16.21 -5.35
CA LEU A 85 -0.92 15.21 -4.75
C LEU A 85 -0.53 15.69 -3.37
N ASN A 86 -0.67 14.81 -2.39
CA ASN A 86 -0.18 15.04 -1.05
C ASN A 86 0.60 13.82 -0.57
N ALA A 87 1.71 14.05 0.11
CA ALA A 87 2.53 13.02 0.72
C ALA A 87 2.89 13.45 2.14
N TRP A 88 2.76 12.53 3.09
CA TRP A 88 3.06 12.76 4.50
C TRP A 88 3.99 11.67 5.02
N SER A 89 5.08 12.08 5.68
CA SER A 89 5.88 11.16 6.48
C SER A 89 5.08 10.74 7.70
N MET A 90 4.91 9.43 7.89
CA MET A 90 4.13 8.88 8.99
C MET A 90 5.03 8.55 10.19
N ASN A 91 4.67 9.05 11.37
CA ASN A 91 5.36 8.71 12.61
C ASN A 91 5.00 7.29 13.07
N LYS A 92 5.92 6.64 13.80
CA LYS A 92 5.65 5.35 14.44
C LYS A 92 4.52 5.50 15.46
N ALA A 93 3.52 4.63 15.37
CA ALA A 93 2.45 4.56 16.36
C ALA A 93 2.96 3.92 17.67
N GLN A 94 2.45 4.37 18.82
CA GLN A 94 2.61 3.66 20.09
C GLN A 94 1.55 2.56 20.18
N ILE A 95 1.99 1.30 20.06
CA ILE A 95 1.11 0.14 20.16
C ILE A 95 1.28 -0.46 21.56
N ASN A 96 0.30 -0.25 22.43
CA ASN A 96 0.29 -0.78 23.78
C ASN A 96 -0.25 -2.21 23.79
N TYR A 97 0.51 -3.16 24.34
CA TYR A 97 0.03 -4.52 24.62
C TYR A 97 -0.40 -4.60 26.08
N LYS A 98 -1.62 -5.09 26.35
CA LYS A 98 -2.00 -5.50 27.70
C LYS A 98 -1.46 -6.90 27.96
N GLU A 99 -0.40 -7.02 28.75
CA GLU A 99 0.05 -8.32 29.27
C GLU A 99 -0.78 -8.75 30.50
N ASN A 100 -1.14 -10.05 30.53
CA ASN A 100 -1.47 -10.89 31.70
C ASN A 100 -2.89 -10.86 32.30
N PHE A 101 -3.78 -11.70 31.74
CA PHE A 101 -4.73 -12.47 32.57
C PHE A 101 -4.05 -13.79 32.96
N ILE A 102 -3.27 -13.78 34.05
CA ILE A 102 -2.90 -15.03 34.73
C ILE A 102 -4.17 -15.51 35.44
N TYR A 103 -4.81 -16.54 34.90
CA TYR A 103 -5.79 -17.32 35.67
C TYR A 103 -5.06 -17.96 36.84
N LYS A 104 -5.18 -17.37 38.04
CA LYS A 104 -4.87 -18.12 39.27
C LYS A 104 -5.92 -19.22 39.39
N ALA A 105 -5.52 -20.46 39.13
CA ALA A 105 -6.27 -21.62 39.57
C ALA A 105 -6.27 -21.61 41.11
N SER A 106 -7.43 -21.33 41.70
CA SER A 106 -7.70 -21.52 43.11
C SER A 106 -7.60 -23.01 43.43
N HIS A 107 -6.77 -23.35 44.42
CA HIS A 107 -6.79 -24.64 45.12
C HIS A 107 -8.10 -24.81 45.88
#